data_AF-A0AAN7DBD6-F1
#
_entry.id   AF-A0AAN7DBD6-F1
#
_cell.length_a   1.000
_cell.length_b   1.000
_cell.length_c   1.000
_cell.angle_alpha   90.00
_cell.angle_beta   90.00
_cell.angle_gamma   90.00
#
_symmetry.space_group_name_H-M   'P 1'
#
loop_
_entity.id
_entity.type
_entity.pdbx_description
1 polymer ?
#
loop_
_entity_poly.entity_id
_entity_poly.type
_entity_poly.pdbx_seq_one_letter_code
_entity_poly.pdbx_strand_id
1 'polypeptide(L)'
;MGKVTKHSNNKDKGKVQSFSTLRFSATKGFVSNQATITQVFKRRSVPEKGEENCEAEDNDTVQDLPLNTQHRDFFESLCARLHEDGRPVEYNRNTVWVEPINPYFALLKKIPAKEEPNKSLYQPRVFLWLPHHLLPHRSKSLECPKCKSPLESKGFNKDPHARRIVDLASCFHLLSCRYECTVTGCKKPGFEDSWQSHDPIIMRQLPQELQMEFPAVLTSKGGVSKTVANLLRPCIQNSMGPQRFQKLLRELHVLRQDQLELQYLLSCLAKKKGLLRNYLFLPYSNFEDSHQ
;
A
#
# COMPACT_ATOMS: atom_id res chain seq x y z
N MET A 1 -20.38 -83.15 3.08
CA MET A 1 -21.01 -82.30 4.13
C MET A 1 -19.91 -81.56 4.87
N GLY A 2 -20.05 -80.25 5.09
CA GLY A 2 -19.27 -79.50 6.11
C GLY A 2 -17.99 -78.75 5.69
N LYS A 3 -18.18 -77.58 5.05
CA LYS A 3 -17.37 -76.34 5.06
C LYS A 3 -16.57 -76.12 6.40
N VAL A 4 -15.36 -75.53 6.50
CA VAL A 4 -14.84 -74.21 6.05
C VAL A 4 -13.28 -74.17 6.13
N THR A 5 -12.71 -73.41 5.18
CA THR A 5 -11.36 -72.86 4.89
C THR A 5 -10.36 -72.54 6.02
N LYS A 6 -9.07 -72.93 5.84
CA LYS A 6 -7.87 -72.16 5.38
C LYS A 6 -7.45 -70.96 6.24
N HIS A 7 -6.16 -70.90 6.64
CA HIS A 7 -5.24 -69.78 6.37
C HIS A 7 -3.78 -70.19 6.64
N SER A 8 -2.94 -70.07 5.60
CA SER A 8 -1.49 -70.32 5.64
C SER A 8 -0.76 -68.99 5.81
N ASN A 9 0.12 -68.93 6.80
CA ASN A 9 1.06 -67.84 7.05
C ASN A 9 2.11 -67.77 5.95
N ASN A 10 2.36 -66.59 5.39
CA ASN A 10 3.64 -66.27 4.79
C ASN A 10 4.12 -64.90 5.27
N LYS A 11 5.38 -64.87 5.72
CA LYS A 11 6.06 -63.73 6.33
C LYS A 11 6.65 -62.85 5.22
N ASP A 12 6.21 -61.59 5.14
CA ASP A 12 6.97 -60.55 4.45
C ASP A 12 7.28 -59.39 5.40
N LYS A 13 8.58 -59.11 5.54
CA LYS A 13 9.13 -58.05 6.39
C LYS A 13 9.14 -56.73 5.61
N GLY A 14 8.09 -55.93 5.77
CA GLY A 14 8.07 -54.52 5.34
C GLY A 14 8.70 -53.60 6.38
N LYS A 15 9.78 -52.92 6.00
CA LYS A 15 10.52 -51.94 6.82
C LYS A 15 9.79 -50.59 6.72
N VAL A 16 9.05 -50.19 7.75
CA VAL A 16 8.40 -48.87 7.83
C VAL A 16 9.38 -47.90 8.52
N GLN A 17 9.85 -46.90 7.77
CA GLN A 17 10.60 -45.76 8.30
C GLN A 17 9.63 -44.80 9.01
N SER A 18 9.87 -44.57 10.29
CA SER A 18 9.19 -43.55 11.09
C SER A 18 9.70 -42.16 10.71
N PHE A 19 8.83 -41.30 10.18
CA PHE A 19 9.12 -39.87 10.05
C PHE A 19 8.73 -39.16 11.35
N SER A 20 9.75 -38.64 12.06
CA SER A 20 9.56 -37.76 13.21
C SER A 20 8.98 -36.42 12.75
N THR A 21 7.78 -36.10 13.22
CA THR A 21 7.12 -34.81 12.99
C THR A 21 7.83 -33.72 13.81
N LEU A 22 8.77 -33.01 13.18
CA LEU A 22 9.32 -31.76 13.71
C LEU A 22 8.24 -30.67 13.64
N ARG A 23 7.65 -30.35 14.79
CA ARG A 23 6.78 -29.17 14.97
C ARG A 23 7.65 -27.92 14.88
N PHE A 24 7.57 -27.20 13.76
CA PHE A 24 8.13 -25.86 13.64
C PHE A 24 7.21 -24.85 14.35
N SER A 25 7.68 -24.31 15.47
CA SER A 25 7.01 -23.24 16.22
C SER A 25 7.23 -21.90 15.50
N ALA A 26 6.23 -21.44 14.74
CA ALA A 26 6.31 -20.30 13.82
C ALA A 26 5.91 -18.93 14.42
N THR A 27 6.30 -18.61 15.66
CA THR A 27 5.85 -17.35 16.31
C THR A 27 6.96 -16.42 16.79
N LYS A 28 8.24 -16.74 16.60
CA LYS A 28 9.36 -15.86 17.03
C LYS A 28 10.02 -15.02 15.92
N GLY A 29 9.65 -15.20 14.65
CA GLY A 29 10.34 -14.56 13.51
C GLY A 29 9.75 -13.26 12.97
N PHE A 30 8.54 -12.86 13.39
CA PHE A 30 7.80 -11.79 12.70
C PHE A 30 8.16 -10.39 13.18
N VAL A 31 8.47 -10.21 14.48
CA VAL A 31 8.78 -8.89 15.06
C VAL A 31 10.20 -8.42 14.70
N SER A 32 11.13 -9.35 14.44
CA SER A 32 12.53 -9.02 14.12
C SER A 32 12.71 -8.41 12.73
N ASN A 33 11.87 -8.78 11.75
CA ASN A 33 12.11 -8.42 10.34
C ASN A 33 11.81 -6.95 10.00
N GLN A 34 10.84 -6.31 10.68
CA GLN A 34 10.55 -4.89 10.43
C GLN A 34 11.68 -3.97 10.92
N ALA A 35 12.24 -4.25 12.10
CA ALA A 35 13.37 -3.49 12.63
C ALA A 35 14.64 -3.66 11.78
N THR A 36 14.90 -4.86 11.27
CA THR A 36 16.07 -5.14 10.42
C THR A 36 15.98 -4.41 9.08
N ILE A 37 14.80 -4.36 8.44
CA ILE A 37 14.62 -3.63 7.18
C ILE A 37 14.83 -2.12 7.39
N THR A 38 14.32 -1.54 8.48
CA THR A 38 14.57 -0.12 8.81
C THR A 38 16.06 0.16 9.13
N GLN A 39 16.77 -0.78 9.73
CA GLN A 39 18.22 -0.62 10.02
C GLN A 39 19.10 -0.72 8.76
N VAL A 40 18.70 -1.51 7.76
CA VAL A 40 19.41 -1.56 6.46
C VAL A 40 19.35 -0.21 5.73
N PHE A 41 18.24 0.52 5.84
CA PHE A 41 18.12 1.87 5.28
C PHE A 41 18.82 2.97 6.11
N LYS A 42 19.11 2.74 7.40
CA LYS A 42 19.75 3.73 8.29
C LYS A 42 21.29 3.66 8.34
N ARG A 43 21.93 2.60 7.83
CA ARG A 43 23.38 2.36 8.01
C ARG A 43 24.34 3.03 7.00
N ARG A 44 23.88 3.95 6.14
CA ARG A 44 24.78 4.74 5.28
C ARG A 44 25.03 6.13 5.85
N SER A 45 25.84 6.22 6.90
CA SER A 45 26.47 7.48 7.34
C SER A 45 27.64 7.23 8.29
N VAL A 46 28.73 6.63 7.80
CA VAL A 46 30.06 6.73 8.42
C VAL A 46 31.08 6.80 7.27
N PRO A 47 32.02 7.77 7.26
CA PRO A 47 33.00 7.91 6.19
C PRO A 47 34.21 7.03 6.49
N GLU A 48 34.50 6.08 5.61
CA GLU A 48 35.82 5.46 5.52
C GLU A 48 36.60 6.14 4.40
N LYS A 49 37.80 6.63 4.75
CA LYS A 49 38.77 7.22 3.82
C LYS A 49 39.40 6.10 2.99
N GLY A 50 39.33 6.23 1.68
CA GLY A 50 40.05 5.39 0.72
C GLY A 50 39.73 5.89 -0.68
N GLU A 51 40.68 6.63 -1.26
CA GLU A 51 40.62 7.16 -2.62
C GLU A 51 40.69 6.01 -3.63
N GLU A 52 39.70 5.94 -4.53
CA GLU A 52 39.90 5.45 -5.90
C GLU A 52 38.76 5.96 -6.79
N ASN A 53 39.16 6.72 -7.81
CA ASN A 53 38.31 7.39 -8.80
C ASN A 53 37.46 6.40 -9.61
N CYS A 54 36.16 6.62 -9.61
CA CYS A 54 35.28 6.28 -10.72
C CYS A 54 34.10 7.26 -10.73
N GLU A 55 34.28 8.36 -11.46
CA GLU A 55 33.22 9.31 -11.76
C GLU A 55 32.20 8.64 -12.70
N ALA A 56 31.16 8.06 -12.12
CA ALA A 56 29.88 7.85 -12.80
C ALA A 56 28.89 8.81 -12.14
N GLU A 57 28.66 9.94 -12.81
CA GLU A 57 27.63 10.90 -12.46
C GLU A 57 26.24 10.31 -12.75
N ASP A 58 25.74 9.44 -11.87
CA ASP A 58 24.30 9.14 -11.79
C ASP A 58 23.72 9.96 -10.64
N ASN A 59 23.51 11.24 -10.91
CA ASN A 59 22.74 12.13 -10.04
C ASN A 59 21.24 11.85 -10.24
N ASP A 60 20.79 10.64 -9.89
CA ASP A 60 19.37 10.30 -9.75
C ASP A 60 18.84 10.97 -8.47
N THR A 61 18.77 12.29 -8.51
CA THR A 61 17.91 13.04 -7.59
C THR A 61 16.49 12.61 -7.91
N VAL A 62 15.92 11.75 -7.07
CA VAL A 62 14.47 11.47 -7.06
C VAL A 62 13.78 12.79 -6.74
N GLN A 63 13.55 13.61 -7.76
CA GLN A 63 12.77 14.83 -7.65
C GLN A 63 11.34 14.41 -7.31
N ASP A 64 10.85 14.96 -6.20
CA ASP A 64 9.46 14.87 -5.81
C ASP A 64 8.63 15.47 -6.95
N LEU A 65 8.04 14.64 -7.80
CA LEU A 65 7.04 15.10 -8.75
C LEU A 65 5.89 15.68 -7.90
N PRO A 66 5.56 16.98 -8.08
CA PRO A 66 4.51 17.60 -7.30
C PRO A 66 3.22 16.80 -7.48
N LEU A 67 2.53 16.56 -6.37
CA LEU A 67 1.21 15.94 -6.38
C LEU A 67 0.34 16.71 -7.38
N ASN A 68 -0.09 16.04 -8.45
CA ASN A 68 -0.86 16.69 -9.51
C ASN A 68 -2.07 17.42 -8.91
N THR A 69 -2.37 18.62 -9.40
CA THR A 69 -3.51 19.44 -8.96
C THR A 69 -4.80 18.61 -8.90
N GLN A 70 -5.00 17.66 -9.83
CA GLN A 70 -6.15 16.77 -9.86
C GLN A 70 -6.19 15.77 -8.69
N HIS A 71 -5.04 15.22 -8.28
CA HIS A 71 -4.95 14.35 -7.11
C HIS A 71 -5.22 15.12 -5.83
N ARG A 72 -4.73 16.35 -5.74
CA ARG A 72 -5.00 17.22 -4.59
C ARG A 72 -6.51 17.47 -4.43
N ASP A 73 -7.18 17.90 -5.50
CA ASP A 73 -8.62 18.17 -5.46
C ASP A 73 -9.43 16.90 -5.09
N PHE A 74 -8.99 15.74 -5.60
CA PHE A 74 -9.59 14.45 -5.24
C PHE A 74 -9.40 14.13 -3.75
N PHE A 75 -8.19 14.30 -3.20
CA PHE A 75 -7.94 14.04 -1.77
C PHE A 75 -8.65 15.05 -0.86
N GLU A 76 -8.76 16.32 -1.28
CA GLU A 76 -9.51 17.33 -0.54
C GLU A 76 -11.01 16.99 -0.51
N SER A 77 -11.60 16.62 -1.65
CA SER A 77 -12.99 16.14 -1.72
C SER A 77 -13.21 14.89 -0.87
N LEU A 78 -12.27 13.95 -0.90
CA LEU A 78 -12.29 12.74 -0.09
C LEU A 78 -12.23 13.08 1.41
N CYS A 79 -11.34 13.98 1.82
CA CYS A 79 -11.24 14.44 3.20
C CYS A 79 -12.50 15.16 3.66
N ALA A 80 -13.10 16.02 2.82
CA ALA A 80 -14.34 16.74 3.13
C ALA A 80 -15.48 15.75 3.42
N ARG A 81 -15.69 14.78 2.51
CA ARG A 81 -16.68 13.70 2.69
C ARG A 81 -16.49 12.93 4.00
N LEU A 82 -15.23 12.59 4.33
CA LEU A 82 -14.93 11.85 5.55
C LEU A 82 -15.18 12.65 6.84
N HIS A 83 -15.12 13.99 6.80
CA HIS A 83 -15.50 14.82 7.94
C HIS A 83 -17.01 14.90 8.14
N GLU A 84 -17.80 14.92 7.05
CA GLU A 84 -19.25 15.01 7.11
C GLU A 84 -19.91 13.71 7.59
N ASP A 85 -19.48 12.57 7.04
CA ASP A 85 -20.12 11.27 7.31
C ASP A 85 -19.76 10.72 8.70
N GLY A 86 -18.72 11.27 9.35
CA GLY A 86 -18.20 10.83 10.64
C GLY A 86 -17.56 9.44 10.65
N ARG A 87 -17.95 8.52 9.75
CA ARG A 87 -17.32 7.21 9.53
C ARG A 87 -17.21 6.94 8.01
N PRO A 88 -16.06 6.44 7.51
CA PRO A 88 -15.92 6.11 6.09
C PRO A 88 -16.97 5.10 5.61
N VAL A 89 -17.65 5.40 4.51
CA VAL A 89 -18.61 4.48 3.86
C VAL A 89 -17.94 3.18 3.42
N GLU A 90 -16.64 3.23 3.14
CA GLU A 90 -15.80 2.08 2.80
C GLU A 90 -15.81 1.05 3.94
N TYR A 91 -15.73 1.50 5.18
CA TYR A 91 -15.74 0.61 6.35
C TYR A 91 -17.11 -0.06 6.52
N ASN A 92 -18.20 0.61 6.16
CA ASN A 92 -19.54 0.02 6.14
C ASN A 92 -19.69 -1.04 5.02
N ARG A 93 -18.87 -0.95 3.97
CA ARG A 93 -18.77 -1.93 2.89
C ARG A 93 -17.74 -3.03 3.17
N ASN A 94 -17.23 -3.13 4.40
CA ASN A 94 -16.21 -4.09 4.81
C ASN A 94 -14.90 -3.99 3.99
N THR A 95 -14.52 -2.78 3.58
CA THR A 95 -13.26 -2.52 2.88
C THR A 95 -12.54 -1.32 3.48
N VAL A 96 -11.21 -1.34 3.44
CA VAL A 96 -10.35 -0.20 3.83
C VAL A 96 -9.83 0.57 2.62
N TRP A 97 -10.32 0.22 1.43
CA TRP A 97 -9.85 0.77 0.15
C TRP A 97 -10.93 1.62 -0.52
N VAL A 98 -10.53 2.79 -1.01
CA VAL A 98 -11.24 3.52 -2.06
C VAL A 98 -10.68 3.00 -3.38
N GLU A 99 -11.44 2.13 -4.03
CA GLU A 99 -11.08 1.57 -5.33
C GLU A 99 -11.50 2.52 -6.46
N PRO A 100 -10.64 2.73 -7.48
CA PRO A 100 -11.05 3.44 -8.67
C PRO A 100 -12.09 2.64 -9.44
N ILE A 101 -12.87 3.34 -10.26
CA ILE A 101 -13.80 2.68 -11.18
C ILE A 101 -13.00 1.85 -12.17
N ASN A 102 -13.43 0.62 -12.44
CA ASN A 102 -12.78 -0.20 -13.45
C ASN A 102 -12.70 0.57 -14.78
N PRO A 103 -11.52 0.60 -15.46
CA PRO A 103 -11.33 1.35 -16.70
C PRO A 103 -12.40 1.06 -17.76
N TYR A 104 -12.87 -0.19 -17.88
CA TYR A 104 -13.91 -0.54 -18.84
C TYR A 104 -15.22 0.22 -18.56
N PHE A 105 -15.68 0.22 -17.30
CA PHE A 105 -16.90 0.94 -16.92
C PHE A 105 -16.71 2.45 -16.94
N ALA A 106 -15.52 2.96 -16.59
CA ALA A 106 -15.19 4.37 -16.71
C ALA A 106 -15.34 4.84 -18.17
N LEU A 107 -14.86 4.03 -19.12
CA LEU A 107 -14.91 4.31 -20.55
C LEU A 107 -16.31 4.14 -21.17
N LEU A 108 -17.19 3.32 -20.59
CA LEU A 108 -18.57 3.14 -21.06
C LEU A 108 -19.46 4.36 -20.76
N LYS A 109 -19.16 5.13 -19.72
CA LYS A 109 -19.95 6.31 -19.37
C LYS A 109 -19.93 7.31 -20.53
N LYS A 110 -21.11 7.87 -20.84
CA LYS A 110 -21.22 9.04 -21.73
C LYS A 110 -20.63 10.24 -20.99
N ILE A 111 -19.34 10.48 -21.19
CA ILE A 111 -18.65 11.65 -20.64
C ILE A 111 -19.23 12.89 -21.34
N PRO A 112 -19.81 13.85 -20.61
CA PRO A 112 -20.25 15.12 -21.19
C PRO A 112 -19.06 15.80 -21.88
N ALA A 113 -19.26 16.48 -23.01
CA ALA A 113 -18.18 17.13 -23.77
C ALA A 113 -17.33 18.17 -22.98
N LYS A 114 -17.73 18.50 -21.74
CA LYS A 114 -17.03 19.41 -20.83
C LYS A 114 -16.15 18.74 -19.77
N GLU A 115 -16.23 17.42 -19.60
CA GLU A 115 -15.38 16.69 -18.65
C GLU A 115 -14.22 16.04 -19.39
N GLU A 116 -13.02 16.15 -18.82
CA GLU A 116 -11.86 15.42 -19.33
C GLU A 116 -12.13 13.91 -19.22
N PRO A 117 -12.18 13.18 -20.35
CA PRO A 117 -12.57 11.78 -20.39
C PRO A 117 -11.63 10.86 -19.60
N ASN A 118 -10.44 11.36 -19.25
CA ASN A 118 -9.38 10.57 -18.65
C ASN A 118 -9.33 10.71 -17.11
N LYS A 119 -10.01 11.67 -16.49
CA LYS A 119 -9.93 11.89 -15.03
C LYS A 119 -10.32 10.65 -14.21
N SER A 120 -11.33 9.91 -14.67
CA SER A 120 -11.75 8.66 -14.01
C SER A 120 -10.77 7.50 -14.21
N LEU A 121 -9.93 7.53 -15.26
CA LEU A 121 -8.92 6.50 -15.52
C LEU A 121 -7.71 6.65 -14.61
N TYR A 122 -7.37 7.89 -14.25
CA TYR A 122 -6.24 8.22 -13.39
C TYR A 122 -6.62 8.36 -11.91
N GLN A 123 -7.84 8.02 -11.54
CA GLN A 123 -8.24 8.12 -10.14
C GLN A 123 -7.34 7.19 -9.29
N PRO A 124 -6.60 7.72 -8.30
CA PRO A 124 -5.70 6.90 -7.53
C PRO A 124 -6.46 5.96 -6.61
N ARG A 125 -5.95 4.74 -6.45
CA ARG A 125 -6.38 3.83 -5.39
C ARG A 125 -5.92 4.37 -4.04
N VAL A 126 -6.82 4.43 -3.06
CA VAL A 126 -6.52 4.99 -1.73
C VAL A 126 -6.74 3.96 -0.64
N PHE A 127 -5.74 3.78 0.22
CA PHE A 127 -5.85 3.06 1.47
C PHE A 127 -6.24 4.01 2.59
N LEU A 128 -7.42 3.80 3.18
CA LEU A 128 -7.92 4.58 4.30
C LEU A 128 -7.48 3.96 5.61
N TRP A 129 -6.60 4.67 6.33
CA TRP A 129 -6.11 4.24 7.63
C TRP A 129 -6.63 5.12 8.76
N LEU A 130 -7.82 4.77 9.26
CA LEU A 130 -8.49 5.43 10.39
C LEU A 130 -8.81 4.41 11.49
N PRO A 131 -7.79 3.95 12.25
CA PRO A 131 -7.95 2.87 13.22
C PRO A 131 -9.04 3.09 14.26
N HIS A 132 -9.32 4.34 14.64
CA HIS A 132 -10.34 4.67 15.64
C HIS A 132 -11.77 4.23 15.25
N HIS A 133 -12.08 4.05 13.96
CA HIS A 133 -13.35 3.49 13.50
C HIS A 133 -13.36 1.98 13.32
N LEU A 134 -12.18 1.35 13.37
CA LEU A 134 -11.99 -0.10 13.19
C LEU A 134 -11.88 -0.84 14.51
N LEU A 135 -11.65 -0.11 15.61
CA LEU A 135 -11.65 -0.68 16.95
C LEU A 135 -13.09 -1.02 17.39
N PRO A 136 -13.31 -2.18 18.04
CA PRO A 136 -14.63 -2.55 18.55
C PRO A 136 -15.13 -1.50 19.54
N HIS A 137 -16.33 -0.97 19.30
CA HIS A 137 -17.01 0.10 20.06
C HIS A 137 -17.06 -0.07 21.59
N ARG A 138 -16.74 -1.26 22.12
CA ARG A 138 -16.97 -1.62 23.53
C ARG A 138 -15.75 -1.65 24.42
N SER A 139 -14.51 -1.54 23.93
CA SER A 139 -13.35 -1.91 24.78
C SER A 139 -12.12 -1.01 24.76
N LYS A 140 -11.73 -0.37 23.65
CA LYS A 140 -10.47 0.40 23.59
C LYS A 140 -10.57 1.56 22.62
N SER A 141 -10.56 2.78 23.16
CA SER A 141 -10.13 3.96 22.41
C SER A 141 -8.60 3.94 22.29
N LEU A 142 -8.07 4.69 21.32
CA LEU A 142 -6.63 4.92 21.27
C LEU A 142 -6.21 5.73 22.49
N GLU A 143 -5.16 5.29 23.16
CA GLU A 143 -4.66 5.87 24.40
C GLU A 143 -3.39 6.68 24.16
N CYS A 144 -3.26 7.78 24.89
CA CYS A 144 -2.03 8.54 24.95
C CYS A 144 -0.93 7.67 25.56
N PRO A 145 0.25 7.55 24.92
CA PRO A 145 1.35 6.75 25.46
C PRO A 145 1.87 7.22 26.82
N LYS A 146 1.57 8.47 27.22
CA LYS A 146 2.04 9.10 28.46
C LYS A 146 1.01 9.00 29.59
N CYS A 147 -0.16 9.61 29.41
CA CYS A 147 -1.17 9.73 30.46
C CYS A 147 -2.30 8.70 30.35
N LYS A 148 -2.29 7.83 29.32
CA LYS A 148 -3.33 6.82 29.06
C LYS A 148 -4.74 7.38 28.83
N SER A 149 -4.89 8.70 28.70
CA SER A 149 -6.16 9.30 28.32
C SER A 149 -6.51 8.96 26.87
N PRO A 150 -7.80 8.97 26.50
CA PRO A 150 -8.19 8.82 25.11
C PRO A 150 -7.56 9.92 24.23
N LEU A 151 -7.16 9.53 23.02
CA LEU A 151 -6.68 10.43 21.99
C LEU A 151 -7.86 10.93 21.14
N GLU A 152 -7.79 12.19 20.72
CA GLU A 152 -8.75 12.79 19.81
C GLU A 152 -8.16 12.88 18.40
N SER A 153 -9.03 12.80 17.39
CA SER A 153 -8.63 12.99 15.98
C SER A 153 -8.49 14.47 15.68
N LYS A 154 -7.29 14.90 15.31
CA LYS A 154 -6.99 16.28 14.86
C LYS A 154 -7.41 16.53 13.41
N GLY A 155 -7.64 15.45 12.65
CA GLY A 155 -7.94 15.48 11.22
C GLY A 155 -6.84 14.90 10.35
N PHE A 156 -6.91 15.15 9.04
CA PHE A 156 -5.97 14.64 8.04
C PHE A 156 -4.74 15.53 7.89
N ASN A 157 -3.67 14.96 7.36
CA ASN A 157 -2.50 15.73 6.97
C ASN A 157 -2.84 16.65 5.80
N LYS A 158 -2.25 17.85 5.78
CA LYS A 158 -2.40 18.81 4.68
C LYS A 158 -1.26 18.70 3.67
N ASP A 159 -0.06 18.38 4.14
CA ASP A 159 1.13 18.28 3.29
C ASP A 159 2.02 17.08 3.71
N PRO A 160 2.07 16.00 2.91
CA PRO A 160 1.15 15.68 1.83
C PRO A 160 -0.23 15.25 2.37
N HIS A 161 -1.30 15.51 1.61
CA HIS A 161 -2.65 15.02 1.94
C HIS A 161 -2.70 13.50 2.08
N ALA A 162 -2.08 12.80 1.13
CA ALA A 162 -1.93 11.36 1.16
C ALA A 162 -0.49 10.99 0.74
N ARG A 163 0.08 9.97 1.38
CA ARG A 163 1.44 9.50 1.06
C ARG A 163 1.41 8.51 -0.10
N ARG A 164 2.23 8.72 -1.12
CA ARG A 164 2.36 7.79 -2.25
C ARG A 164 3.10 6.53 -1.82
N ILE A 165 2.53 5.37 -2.15
CA ILE A 165 3.08 4.04 -1.90
C ILE A 165 3.28 3.33 -3.24
N VAL A 166 4.52 2.95 -3.53
CA VAL A 166 4.85 2.22 -4.75
C VAL A 166 4.49 0.75 -4.57
N ASP A 167 3.64 0.22 -5.45
CA ASP A 167 3.33 -1.20 -5.55
C ASP A 167 3.88 -1.77 -6.88
N LEU A 168 3.55 -3.02 -7.21
CA LEU A 168 4.13 -3.73 -8.36
C LEU A 168 3.80 -3.10 -9.72
N ALA A 169 2.51 -2.86 -9.99
CA ALA A 169 2.04 -2.39 -11.30
C ALA A 169 1.45 -0.99 -11.27
N SER A 170 1.24 -0.43 -10.08
CA SER A 170 0.65 0.89 -9.90
C SER A 170 1.01 1.44 -8.53
N CYS A 171 0.90 2.76 -8.33
CA CYS A 171 0.97 3.34 -6.99
C CYS A 171 -0.41 3.36 -6.33
N PHE A 172 -0.44 3.35 -5.00
CA PHE A 172 -1.62 3.68 -4.22
C PHE A 172 -1.26 4.74 -3.17
N HIS A 173 -2.28 5.39 -2.61
CA HIS A 173 -2.07 6.49 -1.67
C HIS A 173 -2.57 6.09 -0.28
N LEU A 174 -1.75 6.34 0.75
CA LEU A 174 -2.11 6.18 2.14
C LEU A 174 -2.73 7.49 2.64
N LEU A 175 -4.02 7.46 2.96
CA LEU A 175 -4.71 8.52 3.65
C LEU A 175 -4.81 8.18 5.14
N SER A 176 -4.25 9.04 5.98
CA SER A 176 -4.08 8.78 7.41
C SER A 176 -4.45 10.02 8.23
N CYS A 177 -5.06 9.82 9.38
CA CYS A 177 -5.32 10.91 10.33
C CYS A 177 -4.20 11.08 11.36
N ARG A 178 -4.17 12.27 11.96
CA ARG A 178 -3.31 12.63 13.08
C ARG A 178 -4.13 12.66 14.35
N TYR A 179 -3.59 12.09 15.42
CA TYR A 179 -4.19 12.07 16.74
C TYR A 179 -3.44 13.02 17.67
N GLU A 180 -4.14 13.61 18.63
CA GLU A 180 -3.53 14.43 19.68
C GLU A 180 -4.12 14.14 21.06
N CYS A 181 -3.30 14.39 22.08
CA CYS A 181 -3.73 14.30 23.46
C CYS A 181 -4.28 15.66 23.93
N THR A 182 -5.51 15.69 24.44
CA THR A 182 -6.14 16.92 24.94
C THR A 182 -5.72 17.29 26.36
N VAL A 183 -5.13 16.35 27.12
CA VAL A 183 -4.68 16.60 28.50
C VAL A 183 -3.55 17.63 28.55
N THR A 184 -3.78 18.75 29.25
CA THR A 184 -2.87 19.90 29.38
C THR A 184 -1.47 19.54 29.87
N GLY A 185 -1.35 18.54 30.75
CA GLY A 185 -0.06 18.05 31.26
C GLY A 185 0.85 17.41 30.21
N CYS A 186 0.31 16.99 29.05
CA CYS A 186 1.07 16.37 27.97
C CYS A 186 1.60 17.35 26.92
N LYS A 187 1.13 18.61 26.90
CA LYS A 187 1.50 19.65 25.91
C LYS A 187 2.74 20.48 26.29
N LYS A 188 3.63 19.92 27.12
CA LYS A 188 4.82 20.64 27.61
C LYS A 188 5.85 20.85 26.47
N PRO A 189 6.57 21.98 26.45
CA PRO A 189 7.60 22.23 25.44
C PRO A 189 8.69 21.15 25.49
N GLY A 190 9.10 20.65 24.32
CA GLY A 190 10.08 19.56 24.16
C GLY A 190 9.46 18.16 24.01
N PHE A 191 8.13 18.04 23.98
CA PHE A 191 7.45 16.76 23.91
C PHE A 191 6.44 16.67 22.76
N GLU A 192 6.48 15.55 22.04
CA GLU A 192 5.50 15.23 21.02
C GLU A 192 4.15 14.89 21.69
N ASP A 193 3.11 15.65 21.36
CA ASP A 193 1.74 15.54 21.87
C ASP A 193 0.76 15.03 20.80
N SER A 194 1.29 14.71 19.61
CA SER A 194 0.50 14.35 18.47
C SER A 194 1.20 13.32 17.57
N TRP A 195 0.46 12.29 17.21
CA TRP A 195 0.95 11.09 16.52
C TRP A 195 0.18 10.85 15.23
N GLN A 196 0.85 10.31 14.22
CA GLN A 196 0.20 9.77 13.04
C GLN A 196 -0.47 8.43 13.35
N SER A 197 -1.56 8.14 12.67
CA SER A 197 -2.27 6.85 12.81
C SER A 197 -1.45 5.62 12.44
N HIS A 198 -0.40 5.80 11.62
CA HIS A 198 0.55 4.75 11.24
C HIS A 198 1.82 4.74 12.11
N ASP A 199 1.91 5.59 13.14
CA ASP A 199 3.07 5.58 14.03
C ASP A 199 3.15 4.26 14.79
N PRO A 200 4.36 3.69 14.99
CA PRO A 200 4.53 2.42 15.69
C PRO A 200 3.89 2.40 17.09
N ILE A 201 3.83 3.55 17.77
CA ILE A 201 3.21 3.69 19.09
C ILE A 201 1.70 3.48 19.02
N ILE A 202 1.03 4.03 18.00
CA ILE A 202 -0.41 3.87 17.78
C ILE A 202 -0.71 2.47 17.24
N MET A 203 0.07 2.01 16.27
CA MET A 203 -0.08 0.69 15.65
C MET A 203 -0.05 -0.45 16.67
N ARG A 204 0.84 -0.37 17.68
CA ARG A 204 0.95 -1.37 18.75
C ARG A 204 -0.30 -1.49 19.64
N GLN A 205 -1.17 -0.48 19.65
CA GLN A 205 -2.41 -0.51 20.43
C GLN A 205 -3.53 -1.26 19.70
N LEU A 206 -3.39 -1.47 18.40
CA LEU A 206 -4.39 -2.13 17.57
C LEU A 206 -4.31 -3.66 17.73
N PRO A 207 -5.42 -4.39 17.51
CA PRO A 207 -5.40 -5.84 17.38
C PRO A 207 -4.39 -6.30 16.31
N GLN A 208 -3.72 -7.43 16.54
CA GLN A 208 -2.65 -7.89 15.65
C GLN A 208 -3.19 -8.19 14.25
N GLU A 209 -4.42 -8.69 14.16
CA GLU A 209 -5.13 -8.95 12.91
C GLU A 209 -5.25 -7.66 12.08
N LEU A 210 -5.60 -6.55 12.74
CA LEU A 210 -5.72 -5.25 12.07
C LEU A 210 -4.34 -4.68 11.67
N GLN A 211 -3.31 -4.87 12.49
CA GLN A 211 -1.93 -4.47 12.13
C GLN A 211 -1.42 -5.20 10.88
N MET A 212 -1.84 -6.45 10.68
CA MET A 212 -1.44 -7.25 9.53
C MET A 212 -2.00 -6.68 8.22
N GLU A 213 -3.22 -6.14 8.24
CA GLU A 213 -3.89 -5.52 7.10
C GLU A 213 -3.22 -4.24 6.58
N PHE A 214 -2.38 -3.58 7.39
CA PHE A 214 -1.66 -2.40 6.93
C PHE A 214 -0.74 -2.72 5.75
N PRO A 215 -0.89 -2.15 4.54
CA PRO A 215 -0.29 -2.70 3.33
C PRO A 215 1.11 -2.15 3.02
N ALA A 216 1.63 -1.20 3.79
CA ALA A 216 2.80 -0.41 3.41
C ALA A 216 3.97 -0.53 4.39
N VAL A 217 5.18 -0.30 3.88
CA VAL A 217 6.39 0.02 4.63
C VAL A 217 6.74 1.46 4.31
N LEU A 218 6.67 2.33 5.32
CA LEU A 218 6.81 3.77 5.15
C LEU A 218 8.25 4.24 5.29
N THR A 219 8.60 5.25 4.50
CA THR A 219 9.85 6.02 4.57
C THR A 219 9.53 7.49 4.92
N SER A 220 10.55 8.36 4.95
CA SER A 220 10.37 9.77 5.28
C SER A 220 9.38 10.48 4.34
N LYS A 221 9.44 10.19 3.05
CA LYS A 221 8.68 10.90 2.00
C LYS A 221 7.57 10.06 1.34
N GLY A 222 7.46 8.77 1.63
CA GLY A 222 6.48 7.90 0.99
C GLY A 222 6.51 6.49 1.56
N GLY A 223 6.43 5.49 0.67
CA GLY A 223 6.62 4.11 1.07
C GLY A 223 6.59 3.14 -0.11
N VAL A 224 6.79 1.87 0.22
CA VAL A 224 6.62 0.74 -0.70
C VAL A 224 5.59 -0.21 -0.14
N SER A 225 4.86 -0.92 -0.99
CA SER A 225 3.94 -1.94 -0.53
C SER A 225 4.70 -3.07 0.18
N LYS A 226 4.06 -3.73 1.16
CA LYS A 226 4.59 -4.95 1.79
C LYS A 226 4.87 -6.02 0.74
N THR A 227 4.08 -6.09 -0.34
CA THR A 227 4.29 -6.99 -1.47
C THR A 227 5.64 -6.73 -2.14
N VAL A 228 5.92 -5.49 -2.52
CA VAL A 228 7.20 -5.08 -3.12
C VAL A 228 8.36 -5.32 -2.15
N ALA A 229 8.20 -4.94 -0.88
CA ALA A 229 9.23 -5.16 0.14
C ALA A 229 9.55 -6.65 0.36
N ASN A 230 8.52 -7.51 0.33
CA ASN A 230 8.69 -8.96 0.47
C ASN A 230 9.34 -9.58 -0.76
N LEU A 231 9.09 -9.04 -1.96
CA LEU A 231 9.71 -9.50 -3.21
C LEU A 231 11.17 -9.06 -3.35
N LEU A 232 11.55 -7.95 -2.72
CA LEU A 232 12.93 -7.47 -2.77
C LEU A 232 13.93 -8.51 -2.26
N ARG A 233 13.58 -9.27 -1.20
CA ARG A 233 14.45 -10.30 -0.61
C ARG A 233 14.79 -11.44 -1.60
N PRO A 234 13.82 -12.17 -2.18
CA PRO A 234 14.12 -13.21 -3.15
C PRO A 234 14.80 -12.67 -4.42
N CYS A 235 14.49 -11.44 -4.86
CA CYS A 235 15.19 -10.81 -5.98
C CYS A 235 16.69 -10.64 -5.68
N ILE A 236 17.03 -10.07 -4.52
CA ILE A 236 18.43 -9.89 -4.11
C ILE A 236 19.16 -11.23 -3.96
N GLN A 237 18.49 -12.25 -3.41
CA GLN A 237 19.05 -13.61 -3.29
C GLN A 237 19.38 -14.24 -4.65
N ASN A 238 18.66 -13.86 -5.72
CA ASN A 238 18.88 -14.31 -7.09
C ASN A 238 19.70 -13.30 -7.91
N SER A 239 20.59 -12.55 -7.25
CA SER A 239 21.51 -11.61 -7.89
C SER A 239 20.84 -10.46 -8.67
N MET A 240 19.57 -10.16 -8.39
CA MET A 240 18.91 -8.94 -8.87
C MET A 240 19.19 -7.82 -7.87
N GLY A 241 20.16 -6.97 -8.21
CA GLY A 241 20.46 -5.77 -7.43
C GLY A 241 19.28 -4.78 -7.39
N PRO A 242 19.27 -3.85 -6.40
CA PRO A 242 18.15 -2.92 -6.18
C PRO A 242 17.89 -2.01 -7.39
N GLN A 243 18.91 -1.59 -8.12
CA GLN A 243 18.74 -0.77 -9.33
C GLN A 243 18.02 -1.53 -10.45
N ARG A 244 18.36 -2.82 -10.64
CA ARG A 244 17.67 -3.68 -11.62
C ARG A 244 16.22 -3.91 -11.22
N PHE A 245 15.98 -4.10 -9.92
CA PHE A 245 14.63 -4.23 -9.39
C PHE A 245 13.80 -2.96 -9.56
N GLN A 246 14.38 -1.77 -9.34
CA GLN A 246 13.72 -0.49 -9.60
C GLN A 246 13.37 -0.32 -11.08
N LYS A 247 14.29 -0.64 -11.99
CA LYS A 247 14.02 -0.63 -13.45
C LYS A 247 12.87 -1.57 -13.79
N LEU A 248 12.88 -2.79 -13.25
CA LEU A 248 11.77 -3.74 -13.42
C LEU A 248 10.43 -3.17 -12.93
N LEU A 249 10.39 -2.55 -11.75
CA LEU A 249 9.18 -1.90 -11.25
C LEU A 249 8.71 -0.78 -12.19
N ARG A 250 9.63 0.05 -12.70
CA ARG A 250 9.29 1.09 -13.67
C ARG A 250 8.68 0.49 -14.95
N GLU A 251 9.28 -0.56 -15.50
CA GLU A 251 8.74 -1.26 -16.68
C GLU A 251 7.33 -1.83 -16.42
N LEU A 252 7.07 -2.38 -15.22
CA LEU A 252 5.73 -2.87 -14.86
C LEU A 252 4.69 -1.75 -14.79
N HIS A 253 5.07 -0.56 -14.30
CA HIS A 253 4.19 0.61 -14.27
C HIS A 253 3.95 1.15 -15.67
N VAL A 254 5.00 1.23 -16.51
CA VAL A 254 4.87 1.63 -17.93
C VAL A 254 3.94 0.68 -18.67
N LEU A 255 4.15 -0.64 -18.54
CA LEU A 255 3.29 -1.64 -19.15
C LEU A 255 1.82 -1.49 -18.71
N ARG A 256 1.58 -1.16 -17.43
CA ARG A 256 0.22 -0.91 -16.94
C ARG A 256 -0.41 0.33 -17.60
N GLN A 257 0.37 1.39 -17.78
CA GLN A 257 -0.06 2.60 -18.47
C GLN A 257 -0.38 2.33 -19.94
N ASP A 258 0.49 1.62 -20.66
CA ASP A 258 0.29 1.26 -22.08
C ASP A 258 -1.00 0.44 -22.26
N GLN A 259 -1.30 -0.47 -21.32
CA GLN A 259 -2.55 -1.23 -21.33
C GLN A 259 -3.78 -0.34 -21.15
N LEU A 260 -3.71 0.65 -20.26
CA LEU A 260 -4.81 1.61 -20.07
C LEU A 260 -5.00 2.51 -21.28
N GLU A 261 -3.91 2.97 -21.89
CA GLU A 261 -3.92 3.74 -23.12
C GLU A 261 -4.57 2.95 -24.26
N LEU A 262 -4.13 1.71 -24.48
CA LEU A 262 -4.72 0.84 -25.49
C LEU A 262 -6.22 0.65 -25.27
N GLN A 263 -6.64 0.44 -24.02
CA GLN A 263 -8.05 0.30 -23.67
C GLN A 263 -8.85 1.57 -23.96
N TYR A 264 -8.28 2.75 -23.67
CA TYR A 264 -8.85 4.05 -24.01
C TYR A 264 -9.00 4.21 -25.53
N LEU A 265 -7.94 3.96 -26.30
CA LEU A 265 -7.93 4.07 -27.76
C LEU A 265 -8.96 3.12 -28.41
N LEU A 266 -9.06 1.88 -27.94
CA LEU A 266 -10.07 0.92 -28.41
C LEU A 266 -11.50 1.41 -28.14
N SER A 267 -11.75 1.99 -26.96
CA SER A 267 -13.05 2.60 -26.63
C SER A 267 -13.36 3.79 -27.54
N CYS A 268 -12.38 4.64 -27.80
CA CYS A 268 -12.50 5.77 -28.72
C CYS A 268 -12.84 5.32 -30.15
N LEU A 269 -12.15 4.29 -30.65
CA LEU A 269 -12.42 3.70 -31.96
C LEU A 269 -13.82 3.10 -32.05
N ALA A 270 -14.27 2.38 -31.01
CA ALA A 270 -15.61 1.82 -30.95
C ALA A 270 -16.69 2.92 -30.99
N LYS A 271 -16.49 4.02 -30.26
CA LYS A 271 -17.40 5.18 -30.26
C LYS A 271 -17.43 5.88 -31.63
N LYS A 272 -16.28 6.03 -32.29
CA LYS A 272 -16.17 6.64 -33.63
C LYS A 272 -16.84 5.80 -34.72
N LYS A 273 -16.79 4.47 -34.62
CA LYS A 273 -17.50 3.54 -35.54
C LYS A 273 -19.02 3.51 -35.29
N GLY A 274 -19.48 3.93 -34.11
CA GLY A 274 -20.89 4.09 -33.78
C GLY A 274 -21.48 5.46 -34.16
N LEU A 275 -22.72 5.73 -33.74
CA LEU A 275 -23.46 7.00 -33.97
C LEU A 275 -22.88 8.23 -33.25
N LEU A 276 -21.76 8.11 -32.53
CA LEU A 276 -21.14 9.17 -31.74
C LEU A 276 -20.03 9.89 -32.53
N ARG A 277 -20.36 10.40 -33.72
CA ARG A 277 -19.42 11.09 -34.63
C ARG A 277 -18.81 12.39 -34.06
N ASN A 278 -19.42 12.99 -33.05
CA ASN A 278 -19.05 14.30 -32.51
C ASN A 278 -18.28 14.24 -31.17
N TYR A 279 -17.66 13.11 -30.81
CA TYR A 279 -16.82 13.05 -29.61
C TYR A 279 -15.49 13.76 -29.86
N LEU A 280 -15.17 14.78 -29.05
CA LEU A 280 -13.82 15.33 -28.98
C LEU A 280 -12.91 14.31 -28.32
N PHE A 281 -11.86 13.91 -29.03
CA PHE A 281 -10.81 13.03 -28.52
C PHE A 281 -9.69 13.88 -27.96
N LEU A 282 -9.44 13.75 -26.67
CA LEU A 282 -8.24 14.28 -26.03
C LEU A 282 -7.14 13.21 -26.05
N PRO A 283 -5.86 13.59 -26.24
CA PRO A 283 -4.74 12.66 -26.13
C PRO A 283 -4.72 12.02 -24.73
N TYR A 284 -4.29 10.77 -24.68
CA TYR A 284 -4.02 10.09 -23.42
C TYR A 284 -2.76 10.71 -22.78
N SER A 285 -2.65 10.68 -21.45
CA SER A 285 -1.56 11.36 -20.75
C SER A 285 -0.27 10.53 -20.86
N ASN A 286 0.87 11.19 -20.94
CA ASN A 286 2.16 10.53 -20.94
C ASN A 286 2.41 9.84 -19.59
N PHE A 287 3.25 8.81 -19.60
CA PHE A 287 3.65 8.11 -18.37
C PHE A 287 4.33 9.02 -17.34
N GLU A 288 5.08 10.01 -17.83
CA GLU A 288 5.80 10.98 -16.99
C GLU A 288 4.90 12.11 -16.46
N ASP A 289 3.65 12.20 -16.94
CA ASP A 289 2.71 13.15 -16.39
C ASP A 289 2.40 12.76 -14.94
N SER A 290 2.36 13.75 -14.03
CA SER A 290 2.30 13.59 -12.57
C SER A 290 1.03 12.90 -12.01
N HIS A 291 0.23 12.29 -12.88
CA HIS A 291 -0.99 11.55 -12.57
C HIS A 291 -0.73 10.13 -12.02
N GLN A 292 0.53 9.72 -11.81
CA GLN A 292 0.90 8.35 -11.38
C GLN A 292 1.71 8.29 -10.07
#